data_AF-A0A222SGS6-F1
#
_entry.id   AF-A0A222SGS6-F1
#
_cell.length_a   1.000
_cell.length_b   1.000
_cell.length_c   1.000
_cell.angle_alpha   90.00
_cell.angle_beta   90.00
_cell.angle_gamma   90.00
#
_symmetry.space_group_name_H-M   'P 1'
#
loop_
_entity.id
_entity.type
_entity.pdbx_description
1 polymer ?
#
loop_
_entity_poly.entity_id
_entity_poly.type
_entity_poly.pdbx_seq_one_letter_code
_entity_poly.pdbx_strand_id
1 'polypeptide(L)' 'MGKRQVVYRGAEIGGNSELVDKEVNLITVADRVWHGRVVSVDRSEVVLRDARSGKHTFPVDQIDKIYREIVTDY' A
#
# COMPACT_ATOMS: atom_id res chain seq x y z
N MET A 1 0.78 -12.72 -21.01
CA MET A 1 0.44 -11.92 -19.81
C MET A 1 1.12 -12.45 -18.55
N GLY A 2 2.26 -11.89 -18.20
CA GLY A 2 2.93 -12.15 -16.91
C GLY A 2 2.51 -11.11 -15.88
N LYS A 3 2.23 -11.53 -14.64
CA LYS A 3 1.98 -10.63 -13.51
C LYS A 3 3.29 -10.30 -12.81
N ARG A 4 3.60 -9.02 -12.65
CA ARG A 4 4.72 -8.56 -11.82
C ARG A 4 4.19 -8.02 -10.51
N GLN A 5 4.67 -8.55 -9.40
CA GLN A 5 4.39 -7.98 -8.08
C GLN A 5 5.49 -6.98 -7.72
N VAL A 6 5.10 -5.78 -7.30
CA VAL A 6 6.01 -4.79 -6.71
C VAL A 6 5.76 -4.78 -5.21
N VAL A 7 6.83 -4.86 -4.43
CA VAL A 7 6.81 -4.89 -2.97
C VAL A 7 7.57 -3.69 -2.46
N TYR A 8 6.94 -2.90 -1.60
CA TYR A 8 7.52 -1.76 -0.92
C TYR A 8 7.65 -2.09 0.57
N ARG A 9 8.84 -1.87 1.15
CA ARG A 9 9.11 -2.05 2.59
C ARG A 9 9.12 -0.70 3.31
N GLY A 10 9.08 -0.69 4.65
CA GLY A 10 8.99 0.55 5.46
C GLY A 10 9.82 1.75 4.97
N ALA A 11 11.10 1.55 4.62
CA ALA A 11 11.99 2.61 4.12
C ALA A 11 11.59 3.18 2.74
N GLU A 12 10.85 2.41 1.94
CA GLU A 12 10.37 2.75 0.60
C GLU A 12 8.92 3.23 0.60
N ILE A 13 8.24 3.19 1.76
CA ILE A 13 6.84 3.59 1.90
C ILE A 13 6.74 5.07 2.28
N GLY A 14 7.50 5.51 3.30
CA GLY A 14 7.41 6.88 3.82
C GLY A 14 7.73 7.93 2.75
N GLY A 15 6.78 8.81 2.47
CA GLY A 15 6.90 9.88 1.47
C GLY A 15 6.93 9.40 0.01
N ASN A 16 6.61 8.13 -0.27
CA ASN A 16 6.59 7.61 -1.62
C ASN A 16 5.28 7.96 -2.35
N SER A 17 5.34 9.00 -3.16
CA SER A 17 4.20 9.50 -3.94
C SER A 17 3.74 8.55 -5.06
N GLU A 18 4.56 7.57 -5.47
CA GLU A 18 4.16 6.60 -6.51
C GLU A 18 3.04 5.67 -6.06
N LEU A 19 2.89 5.49 -4.74
CA LEU A 19 1.85 4.68 -4.12
C LEU A 19 0.48 5.35 -4.18
N VAL A 20 0.41 6.68 -4.30
CA VAL A 20 -0.85 7.43 -4.31
C VAL A 20 -1.72 7.01 -5.51
N ASP A 21 -3.02 6.86 -5.26
CA ASP A 21 -4.05 6.38 -6.20
C ASP A 21 -3.81 4.94 -6.72
N LYS A 22 -2.87 4.18 -6.11
CA LYS A 22 -2.67 2.77 -6.44
C LYS A 22 -3.51 1.87 -5.56
N GLU A 23 -4.05 0.83 -6.18
CA GLU A 23 -4.67 -0.30 -5.49
C GLU A 23 -3.58 -1.25 -5.01
N VAL A 24 -3.61 -1.55 -3.71
CA VAL A 24 -2.54 -2.27 -3.02
C VAL A 24 -3.10 -3.21 -1.97
N ASN A 25 -2.28 -4.18 -1.59
CA ASN A 25 -2.44 -4.92 -0.35
C ASN A 25 -1.39 -4.42 0.65
N LEU A 26 -1.83 -3.92 1.80
CA LEU A 26 -0.99 -3.46 2.89
C LEU A 26 -1.00 -4.53 3.98
N ILE A 27 0.19 -4.96 4.42
CA ILE A 27 0.36 -5.87 5.55
C ILE A 27 0.93 -5.09 6.72
N THR A 28 0.26 -5.18 7.87
CA THR A 28 0.75 -4.57 9.11
C THR A 28 1.75 -5.47 9.83
N VAL A 29 2.53 -4.89 10.75
CA VAL A 29 3.43 -5.66 11.64
C VAL A 29 2.69 -6.69 12.51
N ALA A 30 1.38 -6.53 12.70
CA ALA A 30 0.51 -7.48 13.39
C ALA A 30 -0.06 -8.57 12.46
N ASP A 31 0.51 -8.74 11.26
CA ASP A 31 0.14 -9.72 10.24
C ASP A 31 -1.33 -9.59 9.77
N ARG A 32 -1.84 -8.35 9.73
CA ARG A 32 -3.18 -8.07 9.18
C ARG A 32 -3.06 -7.54 7.76
N VAL A 33 -3.89 -8.08 6.87
CA VAL A 33 -3.94 -7.67 5.47
C VAL A 33 -5.09 -6.70 5.25
N TRP A 34 -4.78 -5.57 4.62
CA TRP A 34 -5.72 -4.55 4.20
C TRP A 34 -5.65 -4.38 2.69
N HIS A 35 -6.80 -4.45 2.04
CA HIS A 35 -6.90 -4.23 0.61
C HIS A 35 -7.63 -2.92 0.34
N GLY A 36 -7.06 -2.09 -0.51
CA GLY A 36 -7.68 -0.82 -0.86
C GLY A 36 -6.81 0.06 -1.74
N ARG A 37 -7.28 1.28 -1.95
CA ARG A 37 -6.59 2.31 -2.72
C ARG A 37 -5.91 3.29 -1.79
N VAL A 38 -4.64 3.58 -2.03
CA VAL A 38 -3.90 4.60 -1.27
C VAL A 38 -4.42 5.99 -1.65
N VAL A 39 -4.83 6.76 -0.66
CA VAL A 39 -5.34 8.12 -0.81
C VAL A 39 -4.22 9.15 -0.61
N SER A 40 -3.36 8.92 0.38
CA SER A 40 -2.21 9.77 0.66
C SER A 40 -1.08 8.98 1.30
N VAL A 41 0.14 9.45 1.11
CA VAL A 41 1.36 8.94 1.74
C VAL A 41 2.15 10.14 2.23
N ASP A 42 2.44 10.14 3.53
CA ASP A 42 3.38 11.05 4.16
C ASP A 42 4.58 10.25 4.68
N ARG A 43 5.55 10.93 5.31
CA ARG A 43 6.73 10.32 5.92
C ARG A 43 6.37 9.42 7.10
N SER A 44 5.30 9.73 7.83
CA SER A 44 4.89 9.03 9.05
C SER A 44 3.64 8.19 8.90
N GLU A 45 2.80 8.43 7.89
CA GLU A 45 1.52 7.75 7.75
C GLU A 45 1.12 7.49 6.29
N VAL A 46 0.27 6.48 6.12
CA VAL A 46 -0.36 6.11 4.84
C VAL A 46 -1.86 6.04 5.07
N VAL A 47 -2.63 6.70 4.20
CA VAL A 47 -4.09 6.63 4.22
C VAL A 47 -4.55 5.68 3.12
N LEU A 48 -5.28 4.63 3.49
CA LEU A 48 -5.88 3.66 2.60
C LEU A 48 -7.40 3.80 2.61
N ARG A 49 -8.04 3.76 1.45
CA ARG A 49 -9.49 3.65 1.30
C ARG A 49 -9.84 2.23 0.87
N ASP A 50 -10.57 1.50 1.70
CA ASP A 50 -11.06 0.17 1.35
C ASP A 50 -12.29 0.24 0.41
N ALA A 51 -12.62 -0.90 -0.21
CA ALA A 51 -13.79 -1.02 -1.10
C ALA A 51 -15.14 -0.90 -0.35
N ARG A 52 -15.14 -1.08 0.98
CA ARG A 52 -16.31 -0.95 1.86
C ARG A 52 -16.51 0.51 2.32
N SER A 53 -15.75 1.45 1.73
CA SER A 53 -15.79 2.90 1.92
C SER A 53 -15.16 3.43 3.22
N GLY A 54 -14.44 2.61 3.98
CA GLY A 54 -13.65 3.05 5.13
C GLY A 54 -12.34 3.70 4.70
N LYS A 55 -12.05 4.91 5.21
CA LYS A 55 -10.69 5.45 5.21
C LYS A 55 -9.97 4.98 6.48
N HIS A 56 -8.77 4.45 6.31
CA HIS A 56 -7.93 3.93 7.38
C HIS A 56 -6.57 4.61 7.30
N THR A 57 -6.10 5.12 8.43
CA THR A 57 -4.76 5.73 8.54
C THR A 57 -3.85 4.73 9.24
N PHE A 58 -2.71 4.42 8.60
CA PHE A 58 -1.71 3.52 9.12
C PHE A 58 -0.40 4.28 9.36
N PRO A 59 0.15 4.28 10.57
CA PRO A 59 1.52 4.71 10.82
C PRO A 59 2.51 3.87 9.99
N VAL A 60 3.50 4.50 9.35
CA VAL A 60 4.48 3.81 8.48
C VAL A 60 5.27 2.75 9.25
N ASP A 61 5.55 2.98 10.54
CA ASP A 61 6.22 2.04 11.45
C ASP A 61 5.36 0.81 11.80
N GLN A 62 4.04 0.88 11.59
CA GLN A 62 3.13 -0.26 11.76
C GLN A 62 2.87 -1.02 10.45
N ILE A 63 3.46 -0.59 9.33
CA ILE A 63 3.35 -1.27 8.03
C ILE A 63 4.58 -2.14 7.84
N ASP A 64 4.37 -3.46 7.68
CA ASP A 64 5.45 -4.37 7.29
C ASP A 64 5.77 -4.19 5.80
N LYS A 65 4.78 -4.37 4.93
CA LYS A 65 4.95 -4.36 3.48
C LYS A 65 3.70 -3.87 2.75
N ILE A 66 3.89 -3.23 1.59
CA ILE A 66 2.84 -2.93 0.62
C ILE A 66 3.11 -3.67 -0.67
N TYR A 67 2.10 -4.38 -1.19
CA TYR A 67 2.15 -5.14 -2.43
C TYR A 67 1.24 -4.50 -3.48
N ARG A 68 1.71 -4.47 -4.71
CA ARG A 68 0.92 -4.07 -5.88
C ARG A 68 1.13 -5.07 -7.00
N GLU A 69 0.04 -5.48 -7.64
CA GLU A 69 0.12 -6.19 -8.92
C GLU A 69 0.22 -5.18 -10.07
N ILE A 70 1.17 -5.40 -10.97
CA ILE A 70 1.25 -4.74 -12.26
C ILE A 70 1.00 -5.80 -13.32
N VAL A 71 -0.09 -5.64 -14.06
CA VAL A 71 -0.37 -6.44 -15.25
C VAL A 71 0.47 -5.86 -16.37
N THR A 72 1.40 -6.66 -16.88
CA THR A 72 2.21 -6.32 -18.05
C THR A 72 1.73 -7.12 -19.26
N ASP A 73 1.36 -6.40 -20.31
CA ASP A 73 1.01 -6.94 -21.62
C ASP A 73 2.30 -7.28 -22.38
N TYR A 74 2.92 -8.40 -22.02
CA TYR A 74 3.72 -9.16 -22.99
C TYR A 74 2.79 -10.15 -23.71
#